data_AF-A0A7W1FNS6-F1
#
_entry.id   AF-A0A7W1FNS6-F1
#
_cell.length_a   1.000
_cell.length_b   1.000
_cell.length_c   1.000
_cell.angle_alpha   90.00
_cell.angle_beta   90.00
_cell.angle_gamma   90.00
#
_symmetry.space_group_name_H-M   'P 1'
#
loop_
_entity.id
_entity.type
_entity.pdbx_description
1 polymer ?
#
loop_
_entity_poly.entity_id
_entity_poly.type
_entity_poly.pdbx_seq_one_letter_code
_entity_poly.pdbx_strand_id
1 'polypeptide(L)' 'MKKTVLAELRAKSADDLQVLAKAARETLMKARFAKSAEGKAITMQQRVQRRQVARLESLIAEKKSAAAQAGAKKPGAK' A
#
# COMPACT_ATOMS: atom_id res chain seq x y z
N MET A 1 -10.38 7.87 4.28
CA MET A 1 -9.15 8.67 4.01
C MET A 1 -9.58 9.94 3.31
N LYS A 2 -9.02 11.09 3.66
CA LYS A 2 -9.31 12.34 2.95
C LYS A 2 -8.80 12.25 1.51
N LYS A 3 -9.50 12.89 0.57
CA LYS A 3 -9.19 12.83 -0.88
C LYS A 3 -7.77 13.32 -1.18
N THR A 4 -7.29 14.32 -0.45
CA THR A 4 -5.93 14.87 -0.55
C THR A 4 -4.85 13.83 -0.31
N VAL A 5 -4.98 13.05 0.77
CA VAL A 5 -3.98 12.05 1.13
C VAL A 5 -3.93 10.90 0.11
N LEU A 6 -5.05 10.60 -0.55
CA LEU A 6 -5.04 9.62 -1.64
C LEU A 6 -4.31 10.15 -2.88
N ALA A 7 -4.47 11.43 -3.21
CA ALA A 7 -3.75 12.06 -4.32
C ALA A 7 -2.24 12.10 -4.04
N GLU A 8 -1.84 12.42 -2.81
CA GLU A 8 -0.44 12.38 -2.37
C GLU A 8 0.16 10.98 -2.53
N LEU A 9 -0.56 9.92 -2.17
CA LEU A 9 -0.08 8.54 -2.37
C LEU A 9 0.07 8.19 -3.85
N ARG A 10 -0.81 8.69 -4.72
CA ARG A 10 -0.68 8.46 -6.17
C ARG A 10 0.50 9.22 -6.78
N ALA A 11 0.87 10.37 -6.22
CA ALA A 11 2.02 11.15 -6.65
C ALA A 11 3.36 10.48 -6.33
N LYS A 12 3.41 9.60 -5.31
CA LYS A 12 4.63 8.88 -4.93
C LYS A 12 5.07 7.85 -5.98
N SER A 13 6.36 7.53 -5.99
CA SER A 13 6.92 6.47 -6.83
C SER A 13 6.46 5.08 -6.37
N ALA A 14 6.61 4.06 -7.22
CA ALA A 14 6.29 2.69 -6.83
C ALA A 14 7.19 2.20 -5.68
N ASP A 15 8.45 2.64 -5.63
CA ASP A 15 9.42 2.25 -4.60
C ASP A 15 9.11 2.93 -3.26
N ASP A 16 8.73 4.21 -3.27
CA ASP A 16 8.26 4.90 -2.07
C ASP A 16 7.02 4.23 -1.50
N LEU A 17 6.09 3.82 -2.36
CA LEU A 17 4.90 3.09 -1.93
C LEU A 17 5.25 1.73 -1.33
N GLN A 18 6.28 1.03 -1.82
CA GLN A 18 6.77 -0.21 -1.22
C GLN A 18 7.34 0.02 0.18
N VAL A 19 8.14 1.08 0.37
CA VAL A 19 8.68 1.45 1.69
C VAL A 19 7.53 1.69 2.68
N LEU A 20 6.53 2.47 2.26
CA LEU A 20 5.34 2.73 3.08
C LEU A 20 4.54 1.46 3.38
N ALA A 21 4.40 0.57 2.41
CA ALA A 21 3.70 -0.70 2.60
C ALA A 21 4.43 -1.61 3.60
N LYS A 22 5.76 -1.68 3.53
CA LYS A 22 6.59 -2.43 4.50
C LYS A 22 6.43 -1.89 5.91
N ALA A 23 6.56 -0.59 6.10
CA ALA A 23 6.40 0.05 7.42
C ALA A 23 4.98 -0.18 8.00
N ALA A 24 3.94 -0.10 7.17
CA ALA A 24 2.57 -0.36 7.59
C ALA A 24 2.34 -1.84 7.95
N ARG A 25 2.98 -2.79 7.25
CA ARG A 25 2.94 -4.22 7.58
C ARG A 25 3.66 -4.52 8.90
N GLU A 26 4.84 -3.96 9.13
CA GLU A 26 5.57 -4.11 10.39
C GLU A 26 4.74 -3.62 11.58
N THR A 27 4.06 -2.48 11.42
CA THR A 27 3.16 -1.96 12.45
C THR A 27 2.00 -2.93 12.73
N LEU A 28 1.42 -3.53 11.69
CA LEU A 28 0.40 -4.56 11.85
C LEU A 28 0.94 -5.83 12.53
N MET A 29 2.20 -6.21 12.28
CA MET A 29 2.80 -7.36 12.95
C MET A 29 2.98 -7.10 14.44
N LYS A 30 3.50 -5.93 14.82
CA LYS A 30 3.58 -5.50 16.23
C LYS A 30 2.20 -5.53 16.90
N ALA A 31 1.16 -5.04 16.21
CA ALA A 31 -0.21 -5.07 16.70
C ALA A 31 -0.78 -6.50 16.86
N ARG A 32 -0.39 -7.45 15.99
CA ARG A 32 -0.77 -8.86 16.10
C ARG A 32 -0.09 -9.53 17.29
N PHE A 33 1.20 -9.26 17.51
CA PHE A 33 1.92 -9.74 18.69
C PHE A 33 1.28 -9.22 19.97
N ALA A 34 0.97 -7.92 20.06
CA ALA A 34 0.29 -7.35 21.23
C ALA A 34 -1.08 -8.01 21.49
N LYS A 35 -1.88 -8.28 20.44
CA LYS A 35 -3.12 -9.03 20.59
C LYS A 35 -2.88 -10.44 21.14
N SER A 36 -1.88 -11.14 20.61
CA SER A 36 -1.63 -12.54 20.96
C SER A 36 -1.02 -12.70 22.35
N ALA A 37 -0.09 -11.82 22.73
CA ALA A 37 0.63 -11.88 23.99
C ALA A 37 -0.18 -11.29 25.15
N GLU A 38 -0.92 -10.21 24.92
CA GLU A 38 -1.60 -9.44 25.96
C GLU A 38 -3.14 -9.59 25.92
N GLY A 39 -3.66 -10.44 25.02
CA GLY A 39 -5.10 -10.65 24.86
C GLY A 39 -5.87 -9.42 24.33
N LYS A 40 -5.17 -8.37 23.89
CA LYS A 40 -5.78 -7.09 23.50
C LYS A 40 -6.72 -7.25 22.30
N ALA A 41 -7.92 -6.67 22.41
CA ALA A 41 -8.90 -6.66 21.33
C ALA A 41 -8.39 -5.93 20.07
N ILE A 42 -8.90 -6.32 18.90
CA ILE A 42 -8.57 -5.63 17.63
C ILE A 42 -9.24 -4.26 17.64
N THR A 43 -8.42 -3.21 17.66
CA THR A 43 -8.91 -1.84 17.63
C THR A 43 -9.31 -1.39 16.22
N MET A 44 -10.16 -0.36 16.13
CA MET A 44 -10.52 0.25 14.84
C MET A 44 -9.29 0.78 14.09
N GLN A 45 -8.28 1.26 14.81
CA GLN A 45 -7.02 1.71 14.23
C GLN A 45 -6.30 0.59 13.46
N GLN A 46 -6.27 -0.63 14.01
CA GLN A 46 -5.70 -1.79 13.33
C GLN A 46 -6.48 -2.16 12.06
N ARG A 47 -7.81 -2.01 12.08
CA ARG A 47 -8.66 -2.22 10.88
C ARG A 47 -8.37 -1.17 9.81
N VAL A 48 -8.18 0.09 10.20
CA VAL A 48 -7.79 1.17 9.29
C VAL A 48 -6.41 0.89 8.68
N GLN A 49 -5.44 0.43 9.48
CA GLN A 49 -4.12 0.04 8.99
C GLN A 49 -4.17 -1.11 7.97
N ARG A 50 -5.00 -2.15 8.20
CA ARG A 50 -5.19 -3.23 7.22
C ARG A 50 -5.69 -2.71 5.86
N ARG A 51 -6.68 -1.81 5.89
CA ARG A 51 -7.20 -1.16 4.67
C ARG A 51 -6.14 -0.30 4.00
N GLN A 52 -5.29 0.36 4.78
CA GLN A 52 -4.19 1.18 4.27
C GLN A 52 -3.14 0.32 3.55
N VAL A 53 -2.76 -0.82 4.13
CA VAL A 53 -1.83 -1.77 3.49
C VAL A 53 -2.39 -2.27 2.17
N ALA A 54 -3.63 -2.77 2.16
CA ALA A 54 -4.27 -3.26 0.94
C ALA A 54 -4.29 -2.18 -0.16
N ARG A 55 -4.58 -0.92 0.20
CA ARG A 55 -4.59 0.20 -0.75
C ARG A 55 -3.20 0.54 -1.28
N LEU A 56 -2.17 0.54 -0.45
CA LEU A 56 -0.79 0.76 -0.90
C LEU A 56 -0.37 -0.34 -1.88
N GLU A 57 -0.70 -1.60 -1.59
CA GLU A 57 -0.45 -2.74 -2.47
C GLU A 57 -1.18 -2.62 -3.80
N SER A 58 -2.46 -2.19 -3.80
CA SER A 58 -3.19 -1.91 -5.03
C SER A 58 -2.53 -0.82 -5.88
N LEU A 59 -2.10 0.30 -5.26
CA LEU A 59 -1.41 1.38 -6.00
C LEU A 59 -0.06 0.93 -6.58
N ILE A 60 0.68 0.08 -5.87
CA ILE A 60 1.91 -0.53 -6.39
C ILE A 60 1.60 -1.40 -7.60
N ALA A 61 0.55 -2.23 -7.51
CA ALA A 61 0.13 -3.08 -8.62
C ALA A 61 -0.30 -2.24 -9.83
N GLU A 62 -1.14 -1.23 -9.64
CA GLU A 62 -1.56 -0.28 -10.69
C GLU A 62 -0.35 0.36 -11.39
N LYS A 63 0.63 0.85 -10.64
CA LYS A 63 1.84 1.46 -11.21
C LYS A 63 2.71 0.46 -11.97
N LYS A 64 2.87 -0.76 -11.46
CA LYS A 64 3.60 -1.84 -12.16
C LYS A 64 2.88 -2.23 -13.47
N SER A 65 1.56 -2.38 -13.42
CA SER A 65 0.74 -2.67 -14.60
C SER A 65 0.77 -1.54 -15.63
N ALA A 66 0.75 -0.28 -15.20
CA ALA A 66 0.86 0.88 -16.09
C ALA A 66 2.23 0.94 -16.76
N ALA A 67 3.31 0.67 -16.02
CA ALA A 67 4.66 0.57 -16.59
C ALA A 67 4.77 -0.56 -17.62
N ALA A 68 4.17 -1.72 -17.34
CA ALA A 68 4.13 -2.85 -18.28
C ALA A 68 3.32 -2.51 -19.55
N GLN A 69 2.17 -1.84 -19.42
CA GLN A 69 1.37 -1.40 -20.58
C GLN A 69 2.05 -0.31 -21.40
N ALA A 70 2.79 0.61 -20.76
CA ALA A 70 3.58 1.62 -21.46
C ALA A 70 4.72 1.00 -22.29
N GLY A 71 5.33 -0.10 -21.80
CA GLY A 71 6.28 -0.90 -22.57
C GLY A 71 5.62 -1.66 -23.73
N ALA A 72 4.41 -2.18 -23.52
CA ALA A 72 3.66 -2.93 -24.54
C ALA A 72 3.10 -2.06 -25.68
N LYS A 73 2.92 -0.75 -25.49
CA LYS A 73 2.41 0.18 -26.52
C LYS A 73 3.49 0.70 -27.49
N LYS A 74 4.74 0.21 -27.41
CA LYS A 74 5.78 0.41 -28.42
C LYS A 74 5.95 -0.80 -29.36
N PRO A 75 4.97 -1.18 -30.20
CA PRO A 75 5.26 -1.87 -31.45
C PRO A 75 4.94 -0.93 -32.63
N GLY A 76 5.99 -0.45 -33.30
CA GLY A 76 5.87 0.10 -34.66
C GLY A 76 5.76 1.62 -34.76
N ALA A 77 6.85 2.34 -34.52
CA ALA A 77 7.15 3.50 -35.36
C ALA A 77 7.87 2.93 -36.60
N LYS A 78 7.11 2.80 -37.71
CA LYS A 78 7.66 2.74 -39.05
C LYS A 78 7.75 4.17 -39.58
#